data_AF-A0A3R7IZ35-F1
#
_entry.id   AF-A0A3R7IZ35-F1
#
_cell.length_a   1.000
_cell.length_b   1.000
_cell.length_c   1.000
_cell.angle_alpha   90.00
_cell.angle_beta   90.00
_cell.angle_gamma   90.00
#
_symmetry.space_group_name_H-M   'P 1'
#
loop_
_entity.id
_entity.type
_entity.pdbx_description
1 polymer ?
#
loop_
_entity_poly.entity_id
_entity_poly.type
_entity_poly.pdbx_seq_one_letter_code
_entity_poly.pdbx_strand_id
1 'polypeptide(L)'
;MGVSQSKSGGGDVRWQLEPLVPRCWAELEQMHLRFQQEAHRRRADPLYQFFLPFPVFRTVVTPLCPDKDKLQLLAMFEVLDRKKTRKLAAMDFFSGLTLLVDAKKPQKLEFVLSLLDNGGLKTLNRCELTMVVVAASRGFAMFAPGADILLESTMRPLIRRLFGEADEVLRQTIINKALADPEILFFMSDLEAGVATSSDELLVQQAKLMSQMAYLDYQAARVKPSVEY
;
A
#
# COMPACT_ATOMS: atom_id res chain seq x y z
N MET A 1 14.54 -18.36 37.12
CA MET A 1 15.35 -17.68 36.09
C MET A 1 14.40 -17.29 34.97
N GLY A 2 14.25 -15.99 34.74
CA GLY A 2 13.22 -15.42 33.88
C GLY A 2 13.53 -15.60 32.40
N VAL A 3 12.53 -16.07 31.65
CA VAL A 3 12.54 -16.09 30.19
C VAL A 3 11.93 -14.76 29.74
N SER A 4 12.74 -13.93 29.12
CA SER A 4 12.36 -12.63 28.57
C SER A 4 11.28 -12.79 27.50
N GLN A 5 10.09 -12.24 27.76
CA GLN A 5 9.09 -11.98 26.73
C GLN A 5 9.64 -10.89 25.80
N SER A 6 9.90 -11.25 24.55
CA SER A 6 10.14 -10.30 23.47
C SER A 6 8.86 -9.49 23.23
N LYS A 7 8.90 -8.20 23.55
CA LYS A 7 7.80 -7.25 23.30
C LYS A 7 7.46 -7.18 21.81
N SER A 8 6.27 -7.65 21.44
CA SER A 8 5.61 -7.42 20.16
C SER A 8 5.17 -5.95 20.05
N GLY A 9 6.09 -5.04 19.73
CA GLY A 9 5.80 -3.60 19.64
C GLY A 9 4.97 -3.16 18.42
N GLY A 10 4.72 -4.05 17.45
CA GLY A 10 3.96 -3.72 16.23
C GLY A 10 2.44 -3.69 16.42
N GLY A 11 1.89 -4.47 17.36
CA GLY A 11 0.45 -4.56 17.57
C GLY A 11 -0.18 -3.23 18.02
N ASP A 12 0.43 -2.57 19.00
CA ASP A 12 -0.08 -1.33 19.59
C ASP A 12 -0.15 -0.17 18.58
N VAL A 13 0.87 -0.04 17.72
CA VAL A 13 0.90 0.99 16.67
C VAL A 13 -0.19 0.77 15.62
N ARG A 14 -0.44 -0.48 15.22
CA ARG A 14 -1.48 -0.79 14.23
C ARG A 14 -2.87 -0.43 14.76
N TRP A 15 -3.18 -0.77 16.01
CA TRP A 15 -4.46 -0.40 16.65
C TRP A 15 -4.62 1.11 16.83
N GLN A 16 -3.54 1.84 17.14
CA GLN A 16 -3.59 3.30 17.27
C GLN A 16 -3.87 4.02 15.94
N LEU A 17 -3.47 3.43 14.81
CA LEU A 17 -3.61 4.00 13.48
C LEU A 17 -4.81 3.46 12.69
N GLU A 18 -5.47 2.40 13.17
CA GLU A 18 -6.66 1.81 12.54
C GLU A 18 -7.72 2.86 12.18
N PRO A 19 -8.05 3.87 13.02
CA PRO A 19 -9.05 4.87 12.66
C PRO A 19 -8.68 5.73 11.44
N LEU A 20 -7.39 5.81 11.09
CA LEU A 20 -6.91 6.57 9.93
C LEU A 20 -7.02 5.80 8.61
N VAL A 21 -7.27 4.48 8.67
CA VAL A 21 -7.38 3.64 7.48
C VAL A 21 -8.79 3.80 6.90
N PRO A 22 -8.94 4.25 5.63
CA PRO A 22 -10.24 4.33 4.99
C PRO A 22 -10.93 2.97 4.95
N ARG A 23 -12.24 2.94 5.23
CA ARG A 23 -13.03 1.69 5.28
C ARG A 23 -13.41 1.19 3.89
N CYS A 24 -13.38 2.07 2.90
CA CYS A 24 -13.66 1.74 1.52
C CYS A 24 -12.89 2.66 0.57
N TRP A 25 -12.87 2.28 -0.70
CA TRP A 25 -12.17 3.05 -1.73
C TRP A 25 -12.65 4.50 -1.85
N ALA A 26 -13.97 4.74 -1.74
CA ALA A 26 -14.54 6.08 -1.86
C ALA A 26 -14.05 7.01 -0.73
N GLU A 27 -13.81 6.48 0.47
CA GLU A 27 -13.25 7.26 1.57
C GLU A 27 -11.80 7.66 1.29
N LEU A 28 -10.98 6.76 0.73
CA LEU A 28 -9.62 7.06 0.31
C LEU A 28 -9.58 8.15 -0.76
N GLU A 29 -10.44 8.06 -1.78
CA GLU A 29 -10.53 9.07 -2.84
C GLU A 29 -10.94 10.44 -2.31
N GLN A 30 -11.95 10.50 -1.43
CA GLN A 30 -12.35 11.75 -0.81
C GLN A 30 -11.24 12.34 0.07
N MET A 31 -10.53 11.49 0.80
CA MET A 31 -9.40 11.89 1.62
C MET A 31 -8.28 12.49 0.77
N HIS A 32 -7.92 11.85 -0.35
CA HIS A 32 -6.94 12.38 -1.30
C HIS A 32 -7.41 13.68 -1.96
N LEU A 33 -8.69 13.77 -2.34
CA LEU A 33 -9.27 15.00 -2.89
C LEU A 33 -9.15 16.18 -1.91
N ARG A 34 -9.38 15.96 -0.61
CA ARG A 34 -9.20 16.99 0.42
C ARG A 34 -7.75 17.45 0.50
N PHE A 35 -6.80 16.53 0.38
CA PHE A 35 -5.37 16.88 0.30
C PHE A 35 -5.08 17.74 -0.93
N GLN A 36 -5.58 17.36 -2.11
CA GLN A 36 -5.40 18.14 -3.33
C GLN A 36 -5.99 19.56 -3.20
N GLN A 37 -7.18 19.69 -2.60
CA GLN A 37 -7.78 21.01 -2.31
C GLN A 37 -6.90 21.84 -1.37
N GLU A 38 -6.33 21.20 -0.35
CA GLU A 38 -5.49 21.86 0.65
C GLU A 38 -4.14 22.31 0.07
N ALA A 39 -3.52 21.48 -0.77
CA ALA A 39 -2.35 21.79 -1.56
C ALA A 39 -2.63 22.96 -2.52
N HIS A 40 -3.78 22.96 -3.19
CA HIS A 40 -4.18 24.03 -4.09
C HIS A 40 -4.39 25.37 -3.35
N ARG A 41 -5.07 25.35 -2.19
CA ARG A 41 -5.23 26.56 -1.35
C ARG A 41 -3.89 27.14 -0.91
N ARG A 42 -2.88 26.29 -0.70
CA ARG A 42 -1.53 26.66 -0.24
C ARG A 42 -0.49 26.66 -1.34
N ARG A 43 -0.90 26.73 -2.61
CA ARG A 43 -0.02 26.65 -3.79
C ARG A 43 1.16 27.65 -3.81
N ALA A 44 1.10 28.70 -2.99
CA ALA A 44 2.21 29.65 -2.81
C ALA A 44 3.45 28.99 -2.17
N ASP A 45 3.28 27.92 -1.40
CA ASP A 45 4.37 27.13 -0.83
C ASP A 45 4.35 25.71 -1.44
N PRO A 46 5.32 25.38 -2.31
CA PRO A 46 5.40 24.07 -2.97
C PRO A 46 5.48 22.88 -2.01
N LEU A 47 5.89 23.07 -0.76
CA LEU A 47 5.97 21.98 0.22
C LEU A 47 4.62 21.30 0.43
N TYR A 48 3.53 22.05 0.38
CA TYR A 48 2.17 21.51 0.57
C TYR A 48 1.68 20.61 -0.57
N GLN A 49 2.39 20.60 -1.71
CA GLN A 49 2.10 19.67 -2.81
C GLN A 49 2.63 18.26 -2.52
N PHE A 50 3.67 18.15 -1.70
CA PHE A 50 4.38 16.88 -1.48
C PHE A 50 4.30 16.38 -0.03
N PHE A 51 3.94 17.25 0.91
CA PHE A 51 3.98 16.94 2.33
C PHE A 51 2.67 17.27 3.06
N LEU A 52 2.33 16.44 4.05
CA LEU A 52 1.27 16.67 5.02
C LEU A 52 1.90 17.10 6.35
N PRO A 53 2.05 18.40 6.62
CA PRO A 53 2.26 18.86 8.00
C PRO A 53 0.97 18.66 8.81
N PHE A 54 1.08 18.69 10.15
CA PHE A 54 -0.05 18.40 11.04
C PHE A 54 -1.36 19.16 10.72
N PRO A 55 -1.36 20.47 10.39
CA PRO A 55 -2.59 21.18 10.03
C PRO A 55 -3.29 20.58 8.80
N VAL A 56 -2.53 20.15 7.79
CA VAL A 56 -3.07 19.50 6.59
C VAL A 56 -3.53 18.09 6.90
N PHE A 57 -2.69 17.32 7.60
CA PHE A 57 -3.05 15.97 8.06
C PHE A 57 -4.39 15.99 8.80
N ARG A 58 -4.54 16.86 9.79
CA ARG A 58 -5.78 17.02 10.57
C ARG A 58 -6.96 17.27 9.65
N THR A 59 -6.88 18.24 8.74
CA THR A 59 -7.97 18.55 7.79
C THR A 59 -8.36 17.34 6.94
N VAL A 60 -7.37 16.56 6.51
CA VAL A 60 -7.56 15.39 5.64
C VAL A 60 -8.20 14.22 6.39
N VAL A 61 -7.78 13.94 7.63
CA VAL A 61 -8.21 12.74 8.40
C VAL A 61 -9.40 12.96 9.32
N THR A 62 -9.69 14.21 9.76
CA THR A 62 -10.80 14.48 10.69
C THR A 62 -12.13 13.85 10.26
N PRO A 63 -12.53 13.85 8.97
CA PRO A 63 -13.78 13.21 8.55
C PRO A 63 -13.83 11.69 8.74
N LEU A 64 -12.67 11.00 8.80
CA LEU A 64 -12.59 9.56 9.08
C LEU A 64 -12.68 9.27 10.58
N CYS A 65 -12.22 10.21 11.40
CA CYS A 65 -12.16 10.07 12.85
C CYS A 65 -12.90 11.22 13.56
N PRO A 66 -14.22 11.40 13.36
CA PRO A 66 -14.97 12.55 13.89
C PRO A 66 -14.92 12.63 15.42
N ASP A 67 -14.76 11.50 16.09
CA ASP A 67 -14.72 11.40 17.56
C ASP A 67 -13.33 11.69 18.15
N LYS A 68 -12.31 11.93 17.31
CA LYS A 68 -10.94 12.19 17.76
C LYS A 68 -10.69 13.69 17.90
N ASP A 69 -10.25 14.10 19.08
CA ASP A 69 -9.87 15.48 19.31
C ASP A 69 -8.50 15.83 18.69
N LYS A 70 -8.12 17.11 18.77
CA LYS A 70 -6.86 17.61 18.20
C LYS A 70 -5.63 16.91 18.81
N LEU A 71 -5.63 16.61 20.10
CA LEU A 71 -4.49 15.99 20.79
C LEU A 71 -4.34 14.52 20.39
N GLN A 72 -5.45 13.81 20.27
CA GLN A 72 -5.47 12.43 19.79
C GLN A 72 -4.98 12.33 18.34
N LEU A 73 -5.44 13.23 17.46
CA LEU A 73 -4.95 13.29 16.08
C LEU A 73 -3.47 13.66 16.00
N LEU A 74 -2.97 14.52 16.92
CA LEU A 74 -1.55 14.84 17.00
C LEU A 74 -0.72 13.63 17.42
N ALA A 75 -1.17 12.87 18.41
CA ALA A 75 -0.50 11.64 18.84
C ALA A 75 -0.40 10.63 17.67
N MET A 76 -1.49 10.42 16.93
CA MET A 76 -1.48 9.57 15.74
C MET A 76 -0.51 10.08 14.66
N PHE A 77 -0.48 11.40 14.44
CA PHE A 77 0.48 12.01 13.51
C PHE A 77 1.93 11.77 13.94
N GLU A 78 2.24 11.90 15.22
CA GLU A 78 3.59 11.66 15.76
C GLU A 78 4.02 10.19 15.64
N VAL A 79 3.06 9.25 15.75
CA VAL A 79 3.31 7.82 15.51
C VAL A 79 3.69 7.56 14.04
N LEU A 80 3.05 8.26 13.09
CA LEU A 80 3.38 8.19 11.66
C LEU A 80 4.72 8.90 11.35
N ASP A 81 4.99 10.04 11.97
CA ASP A 81 6.22 10.84 11.78
C ASP A 81 7.40 10.27 12.59
N ARG A 82 7.76 9.01 12.31
CA ARG A 82 8.83 8.29 13.02
C ARG A 82 10.18 9.03 13.02
N LYS A 83 10.42 9.84 12.00
CA LYS A 83 11.64 10.65 11.85
C LYS A 83 11.55 12.03 12.50
N LYS A 84 10.42 12.37 13.12
CA LYS A 84 10.15 13.66 13.80
C LYS A 84 10.42 14.88 12.91
N THR A 85 10.11 14.74 11.63
CA THR A 85 10.32 15.79 10.61
C THR A 85 9.22 16.85 10.60
N ARG A 86 8.18 16.66 11.42
CA ARG A 86 6.95 17.46 11.54
C ARG A 86 6.11 17.48 10.26
N LYS A 87 6.33 16.53 9.36
CA LYS A 87 5.61 16.38 8.10
C LYS A 87 5.66 14.95 7.60
N LEU A 88 4.62 14.50 6.92
CA LEU A 88 4.59 13.20 6.25
C LEU A 88 4.74 13.40 4.74
N ALA A 89 5.42 12.51 4.03
CA ALA A 89 5.39 12.53 2.57
C ALA A 89 4.01 12.07 2.09
N ALA A 90 3.35 12.87 1.26
CA ALA A 90 2.00 12.58 0.76
C ALA A 90 1.96 11.30 -0.06
N MET A 91 2.97 11.10 -0.91
CA MET A 91 3.08 9.89 -1.71
C MET A 91 3.17 8.65 -0.81
N ASP A 92 4.03 8.64 0.20
CA ASP A 92 4.14 7.52 1.15
C ASP A 92 2.80 7.28 1.86
N PHE A 93 2.20 8.33 2.41
CA PHE A 93 0.96 8.23 3.17
C PHE A 93 -0.20 7.66 2.35
N PHE A 94 -0.46 8.22 1.16
CA PHE A 94 -1.57 7.77 0.32
C PHE A 94 -1.32 6.42 -0.33
N SER A 95 -0.10 6.16 -0.84
CA SER A 95 0.22 4.86 -1.44
C SER A 95 0.18 3.72 -0.42
N GLY A 96 0.59 3.99 0.82
CA GLY A 96 0.44 3.04 1.93
C GLY A 96 -1.02 2.68 2.20
N LEU A 97 -1.89 3.69 2.33
CA LEU A 97 -3.33 3.46 2.51
C LEU A 97 -3.95 2.71 1.33
N THR A 98 -3.56 3.01 0.09
CA THR A 98 -4.05 2.30 -1.10
C THR A 98 -3.79 0.79 -1.04
N LEU A 99 -2.68 0.37 -0.44
CA LEU A 99 -2.37 -1.05 -0.31
C LEU A 99 -3.25 -1.75 0.74
N LEU A 100 -3.72 -1.03 1.76
CA LEU A 100 -4.54 -1.55 2.86
C LEU A 100 -6.03 -1.62 2.52
N VAL A 101 -6.53 -0.63 1.76
CA VAL A 101 -7.96 -0.53 1.44
C VAL A 101 -8.34 -1.63 0.46
N ASP A 102 -9.47 -2.30 0.70
CA ASP A 102 -9.99 -3.29 -0.24
C ASP A 102 -10.45 -2.63 -1.55
N ALA A 103 -9.86 -3.06 -2.66
CA ALA A 103 -10.11 -2.57 -4.01
C ALA A 103 -9.49 -3.48 -5.06
N LYS A 104 -9.92 -3.33 -6.31
CA LYS A 104 -9.35 -4.11 -7.42
C LYS A 104 -7.88 -3.74 -7.64
N LYS A 105 -7.01 -4.73 -7.87
CA LYS A 105 -5.57 -4.53 -8.15
C LYS A 105 -5.28 -3.48 -9.24
N PRO A 106 -5.99 -3.44 -10.40
CA PRO A 106 -5.80 -2.38 -11.39
C PRO A 106 -6.05 -0.98 -10.83
N GLN A 107 -7.11 -0.83 -10.05
CA GLN A 107 -7.51 0.44 -9.43
C GLN A 107 -6.46 0.93 -8.42
N LYS A 108 -5.90 0.01 -7.62
CA LYS A 108 -4.77 0.30 -6.71
C LYS A 108 -3.54 0.81 -7.47
N LEU A 109 -3.15 0.12 -8.54
CA LEU A 109 -1.99 0.48 -9.36
C LEU A 109 -2.19 1.85 -10.03
N GLU A 110 -3.36 2.08 -10.65
CA GLU A 110 -3.71 3.36 -11.27
C GLU A 110 -3.62 4.51 -10.27
N PHE A 111 -4.21 4.34 -9.09
CA PHE A 111 -4.18 5.36 -8.05
C PHE A 111 -2.75 5.65 -7.61
N VAL A 112 -1.97 4.62 -7.26
CA VAL A 112 -0.59 4.77 -6.78
C VAL A 112 0.30 5.46 -7.82
N LEU A 113 0.16 5.12 -9.11
CA LEU A 113 0.88 5.79 -10.19
C LEU A 113 0.35 7.22 -10.44
N SER A 114 -0.93 7.49 -10.16
CA SER A 114 -1.51 8.83 -10.30
C SER A 114 -1.01 9.83 -9.24
N LEU A 115 -0.53 9.34 -8.08
CA LEU A 115 0.06 10.18 -7.03
C LEU A 115 1.33 10.89 -7.51
N LEU A 116 1.95 10.39 -8.58
CA LEU A 116 3.10 10.99 -9.22
C LEU A 116 2.62 11.95 -10.33
N ASP A 117 2.55 13.24 -10.00
CA ASP A 117 2.24 14.30 -10.97
C ASP A 117 3.50 14.68 -11.75
N ASN A 118 3.57 14.24 -13.01
CA ASN A 118 4.63 14.58 -13.95
C ASN A 118 4.23 15.77 -14.84
N GLY A 119 3.48 16.74 -14.32
CA GLY A 119 2.95 17.84 -15.14
C GLY A 119 1.95 17.35 -16.19
N GLY A 120 1.15 16.33 -15.84
CA GLY A 120 0.14 15.76 -16.75
C GLY A 120 0.68 14.80 -17.82
N LEU A 121 1.96 14.43 -17.79
CA LEU A 121 2.50 13.42 -18.70
C LEU A 121 1.89 12.03 -18.42
N LYS A 122 1.57 11.31 -19.50
CA LYS A 122 0.98 9.95 -19.46
C LYS A 122 2.03 8.84 -19.49
N THR A 123 3.29 9.21 -19.38
CA THR A 123 4.44 8.32 -19.38
C THR A 123 5.07 8.27 -18.00
N LEU A 124 5.88 7.24 -17.79
CA LEU A 124 6.68 6.99 -16.61
C LEU A 124 8.08 6.56 -17.05
N ASN A 125 9.11 7.06 -16.38
CA ASN A 125 10.46 6.51 -16.47
C ASN A 125 10.77 5.57 -15.29
N ARG A 126 11.89 4.85 -15.37
CA ARG A 126 12.30 3.88 -14.34
C ARG A 126 12.49 4.52 -12.96
N CYS A 127 13.00 5.75 -12.91
CA CYS A 127 13.23 6.47 -11.66
C CYS A 127 11.91 6.77 -10.96
N GLU A 128 10.92 7.28 -11.70
CA GLU A 128 9.59 7.60 -11.21
C GLU A 128 8.87 6.35 -10.70
N LEU A 129 8.89 5.25 -11.46
CA LEU A 129 8.30 4.00 -10.97
C LEU A 129 9.00 3.53 -9.69
N THR A 130 10.32 3.61 -9.63
CA THR A 130 11.07 3.27 -8.41
C THR A 130 10.64 4.14 -7.22
N MET A 131 10.53 5.46 -7.41
CA MET A 131 10.08 6.37 -6.36
C MET A 131 8.70 5.97 -5.83
N VAL A 132 7.76 5.64 -6.72
CA VAL A 132 6.40 5.24 -6.37
C VAL A 132 6.38 3.93 -5.60
N VAL A 133 7.07 2.89 -6.09
CA VAL A 133 7.07 1.58 -5.43
C VAL A 133 7.75 1.67 -4.06
N VAL A 134 8.87 2.41 -3.94
CA VAL A 134 9.52 2.63 -2.64
C VAL A 134 8.63 3.46 -1.72
N ALA A 135 7.91 4.47 -2.23
CA ALA A 135 6.94 5.23 -1.44
C ALA A 135 5.81 4.34 -0.91
N ALA A 136 5.24 3.46 -1.74
CA ALA A 136 4.22 2.50 -1.34
C ALA A 136 4.72 1.53 -0.26
N SER A 137 5.94 1.04 -0.43
CA SER A 137 6.65 0.19 0.54
C SER A 137 6.86 0.90 1.89
N ARG A 138 7.36 2.15 1.90
CA ARG A 138 7.49 2.97 3.12
C ARG A 138 6.15 3.30 3.75
N GLY A 139 5.16 3.63 2.93
CA GLY A 139 3.80 3.96 3.34
C GLY A 139 3.12 2.79 4.05
N PHE A 140 3.16 1.61 3.44
CA PHE A 140 2.63 0.39 4.03
C PHE A 140 3.26 0.11 5.39
N ALA A 141 4.58 0.29 5.52
CA ALA A 141 5.30 0.17 6.78
C ALA A 141 4.84 1.14 7.88
N MET A 142 4.24 2.28 7.52
CA MET A 142 3.69 3.24 8.50
C MET A 142 2.50 2.64 9.25
N PHE A 143 1.62 1.94 8.53
CA PHE A 143 0.35 1.42 9.03
C PHE A 143 0.38 -0.07 9.41
N ALA A 144 1.30 -0.84 8.82
CA ALA A 144 1.54 -2.25 9.11
C ALA A 144 2.99 -2.46 9.61
N PRO A 145 3.36 -1.92 10.79
CA PRO A 145 4.70 -2.10 11.34
C PRO A 145 5.00 -3.57 11.61
N GLY A 146 6.09 -4.06 11.02
CA GLY A 146 6.51 -5.45 11.14
C GLY A 146 6.01 -6.38 10.03
N ALA A 147 5.22 -5.87 9.07
CA ALA A 147 4.98 -6.59 7.84
C ALA A 147 6.26 -6.66 7.00
N ASP A 148 6.41 -7.71 6.20
CA ASP A 148 7.56 -7.86 5.31
C ASP A 148 7.47 -6.83 4.19
N ILE A 149 8.31 -5.81 4.29
CA ILE A 149 8.37 -4.71 3.34
C ILE A 149 9.22 -5.16 2.14
N LEU A 150 8.75 -4.87 0.93
CA LEU A 150 9.54 -5.05 -0.28
C LEU A 150 10.84 -4.25 -0.22
N LEU A 151 11.97 -4.97 -0.19
CA LEU A 151 13.32 -4.40 -0.27
C LEU A 151 13.62 -3.91 -1.68
N GLU A 152 14.44 -2.87 -1.79
CA GLU A 152 14.83 -2.29 -3.09
C GLU A 152 15.51 -3.32 -4.02
N SER A 153 16.30 -4.22 -3.44
CA SER A 153 16.93 -5.33 -4.15
C SER A 153 15.91 -6.25 -4.84
N THR A 154 14.74 -6.44 -4.24
CA THR A 154 13.63 -7.24 -4.79
C THR A 154 12.82 -6.46 -5.81
N MET A 155 12.64 -5.15 -5.59
CA MET A 155 11.86 -4.28 -6.49
C MET A 155 12.58 -4.00 -7.82
N ARG A 156 13.90 -3.86 -7.80
CA ARG A 156 14.68 -3.44 -8.98
C ARG A 156 14.57 -4.41 -10.17
N PRO A 157 14.67 -5.73 -10.01
CA PRO A 157 14.42 -6.69 -11.11
C PRO A 157 12.99 -6.61 -11.66
N LEU A 158 11.98 -6.45 -10.80
CA LEU A 158 10.57 -6.31 -11.21
C LEU A 158 10.37 -5.06 -12.07
N ILE A 159 10.90 -3.92 -11.62
CA ILE A 159 10.84 -2.64 -12.35
C ILE A 159 11.54 -2.77 -13.72
N ARG A 160 12.70 -3.41 -13.78
CA ARG A 160 13.40 -3.67 -15.05
C ARG A 160 12.54 -4.50 -16.01
N ARG A 161 11.85 -5.53 -15.51
CA ARG A 161 10.96 -6.39 -16.32
C ARG A 161 9.78 -5.60 -16.90
N LEU A 162 9.21 -4.67 -16.13
CA LEU A 162 8.11 -3.82 -16.59
C LEU A 162 8.53 -2.88 -17.73
N PHE A 163 9.75 -2.36 -17.70
CA PHE A 163 10.29 -1.47 -18.72
C PHE A 163 10.92 -2.20 -19.92
N GLY A 164 11.54 -3.37 -19.70
CA GLY A 164 12.45 -3.95 -20.67
C GLY A 164 13.60 -2.99 -20.96
N GLU A 165 13.94 -2.84 -22.24
CA GLU A 165 14.99 -1.91 -22.71
C GLU A 165 14.51 -0.45 -22.81
N ALA A 166 13.20 -0.18 -22.73
CA ALA A 166 12.68 1.18 -22.87
C ALA A 166 13.04 2.08 -21.67
N ASP A 167 13.37 3.34 -21.93
CA ASP A 167 13.65 4.33 -20.88
C ASP A 167 12.38 4.97 -20.32
N GLU A 168 11.35 5.06 -21.15
CA GLU A 168 10.06 5.66 -20.83
C GLU A 168 8.91 4.85 -21.44
N VAL A 169 7.84 4.65 -20.67
CA VAL A 169 6.72 3.78 -21.03
C VAL A 169 5.40 4.43 -20.61
N LEU A 170 4.33 4.20 -21.38
CA LEU A 170 2.99 4.65 -21.01
C LEU A 170 2.55 4.02 -19.67
N ARG A 171 1.93 4.82 -18.79
CA ARG A 171 1.44 4.34 -17.48
C ARG A 171 0.52 3.12 -17.61
N GLN A 172 -0.38 3.14 -18.59
CA GLN A 172 -1.29 2.02 -18.86
C GLN A 172 -0.54 0.74 -19.24
N THR A 173 0.57 0.85 -19.99
CA THR A 173 1.39 -0.30 -20.35
C THR A 173 2.07 -0.90 -19.11
N ILE A 174 2.54 -0.06 -18.19
CA ILE A 174 3.08 -0.53 -16.90
C ILE A 174 2.01 -1.26 -16.09
N ILE A 175 0.80 -0.72 -16.01
CA ILE A 175 -0.33 -1.36 -15.32
C ILE A 175 -0.64 -2.72 -15.95
N ASN A 176 -0.81 -2.77 -17.27
CA ASN A 176 -1.12 -4.02 -17.98
C ASN A 176 -0.02 -5.08 -17.78
N LYS A 177 1.25 -4.69 -17.83
CA LYS A 177 2.38 -5.59 -17.58
C LYS A 177 2.42 -6.06 -16.12
N ALA A 178 2.18 -5.18 -15.16
CA ALA A 178 2.14 -5.53 -13.74
C ALA A 178 1.00 -6.51 -13.42
N LEU A 179 -0.16 -6.33 -14.05
CA LEU A 179 -1.31 -7.24 -13.92
C LEU A 179 -1.10 -8.59 -14.62
N ALA A 180 -0.16 -8.67 -15.56
CA ALA A 180 0.22 -9.91 -16.22
C ALA A 180 1.40 -10.61 -15.54
N ASP A 181 2.04 -9.97 -14.56
CA ASP A 181 3.20 -10.51 -13.85
C ASP A 181 2.78 -11.29 -12.59
N PRO A 182 2.97 -12.63 -12.55
CA PRO A 182 2.52 -13.44 -11.43
C PRO A 182 3.20 -13.09 -10.10
N GLU A 183 4.44 -12.63 -10.15
CA GLU A 183 5.22 -12.29 -8.96
C GLU A 183 4.69 -11.01 -8.32
N ILE A 184 4.39 -9.99 -9.13
CA ILE A 184 3.76 -8.75 -8.68
C ILE A 184 2.35 -9.02 -8.13
N LEU A 185 1.56 -9.85 -8.81
CA LEU A 185 0.22 -10.23 -8.34
C LEU A 185 0.26 -10.99 -7.01
N PHE A 186 1.24 -11.88 -6.84
CA PHE A 186 1.47 -12.60 -5.60
C PHE A 186 1.76 -11.63 -4.46
N PHE A 187 2.71 -10.70 -4.65
CA PHE A 187 3.02 -9.68 -3.65
C PHE A 187 1.81 -8.83 -3.28
N MET A 188 1.04 -8.35 -4.27
CA MET A 188 -0.16 -7.56 -3.99
C MET A 188 -1.22 -8.35 -3.20
N SER A 189 -1.31 -9.66 -3.40
CA SER A 189 -2.26 -10.52 -2.69
C SER A 189 -1.79 -10.85 -1.26
N ASP A 190 -0.48 -11.01 -1.08
CA ASP A 190 0.13 -11.23 0.24
C ASP A 190 -0.03 -9.98 1.14
N LEU A 191 0.13 -8.79 0.57
CA LEU A 191 -0.16 -7.53 1.25
C LEU A 191 -1.62 -7.46 1.71
N GLU A 192 -2.57 -7.95 0.91
CA GLU A 192 -3.99 -8.04 1.29
C GLU A 192 -4.23 -9.07 2.40
N ALA A 193 -3.48 -10.19 2.41
CA ALA A 193 -3.57 -11.22 3.44
C ALA A 193 -2.96 -10.79 4.79
N GLY A 194 -1.86 -10.03 4.80
CA GLY A 194 -1.29 -9.45 6.03
C GLY A 194 -2.19 -8.40 6.70
N VAL A 195 -3.16 -7.86 5.95
CA VAL A 195 -4.19 -6.93 6.44
C VAL A 195 -5.41 -7.65 7.00
N ALA A 196 -5.76 -8.83 6.47
CA ALA A 196 -6.82 -9.71 6.98
C ALA A 196 -6.45 -10.28 8.36
N THR A 197 -6.75 -9.53 9.43
CA THR A 197 -6.46 -9.95 10.81
C THR A 197 -7.69 -9.90 11.71
N SER A 198 -8.90 -10.00 11.16
CA SER A 198 -9.99 -10.58 11.94
C SER A 198 -9.90 -12.11 11.90
N SER A 199 -10.17 -12.78 13.01
CA SER A 199 -10.21 -14.25 13.06
C SER A 199 -11.11 -14.83 11.98
N ASP A 200 -12.17 -14.11 11.62
CA ASP A 200 -13.14 -14.51 10.59
C ASP A 200 -12.55 -14.42 9.18
N GLU A 201 -11.81 -13.35 8.85
CA GLU A 201 -11.17 -13.24 7.53
C GLU A 201 -10.05 -14.26 7.34
N LEU A 202 -9.29 -14.58 8.40
CA LEU A 202 -8.30 -15.65 8.37
C LEU A 202 -8.94 -17.01 8.12
N LEU A 203 -10.10 -17.29 8.72
CA LEU A 203 -10.87 -18.51 8.46
C LEU A 203 -11.40 -18.57 7.03
N VAL A 204 -11.86 -17.43 6.48
CA VAL A 204 -12.27 -17.35 5.07
C VAL A 204 -11.10 -17.59 4.12
N GLN A 205 -9.92 -17.02 4.42
CA GLN A 205 -8.73 -17.26 3.61
C GLN A 205 -8.23 -18.71 3.70
N GLN A 206 -8.23 -19.29 4.91
CA GLN A 206 -7.89 -20.69 5.12
C GLN A 206 -8.83 -21.62 4.32
N ALA A 207 -10.14 -21.36 4.36
CA ALA A 207 -11.12 -22.12 3.58
C ALA A 207 -10.86 -22.03 2.07
N LYS A 208 -10.46 -20.86 1.57
CA LYS A 208 -10.15 -20.62 0.16
C LYS A 208 -8.89 -21.36 -0.29
N LEU A 209 -7.84 -21.35 0.53
CA LEU A 209 -6.60 -22.11 0.28
C LEU A 209 -6.85 -23.62 0.32
N MET A 210 -7.63 -24.11 1.29
CA MET A 210 -8.00 -25.53 1.36
C MET A 210 -8.79 -25.99 0.12
N SER A 211 -9.69 -25.16 -0.38
CA SER A 211 -10.41 -25.41 -1.63
C SER A 211 -9.48 -25.51 -2.84
N GLN A 212 -8.48 -24.62 -2.93
CA GLN A 212 -7.50 -24.64 -4.02
C GLN A 212 -6.58 -25.85 -3.93
N MET A 213 -6.13 -26.22 -2.73
CA MET A 213 -5.33 -27.43 -2.52
C MET A 213 -6.10 -28.69 -2.90
N ALA A 214 -7.36 -28.83 -2.46
CA ALA A 214 -8.20 -29.97 -2.83
C ALA A 214 -8.42 -30.07 -4.35
N TYR A 215 -8.53 -28.93 -5.03
CA TYR A 215 -8.61 -28.89 -6.49
C TYR A 215 -7.31 -29.31 -7.17
N LEU A 216 -6.16 -28.85 -6.66
CA LEU A 216 -4.84 -29.26 -7.16
C LEU A 216 -4.57 -30.75 -6.92
N ASP A 217 -4.94 -31.28 -5.76
CA ASP A 217 -4.86 -32.71 -5.44
C ASP A 217 -5.73 -33.54 -6.39
N TYR A 218 -6.95 -33.06 -6.66
CA TYR A 218 -7.85 -33.67 -7.64
C TYR A 218 -7.26 -33.64 -9.06
N GLN A 219 -6.61 -32.56 -9.47
CA GLN A 219 -5.94 -32.47 -10.77
C GLN A 219 -4.71 -33.38 -10.84
N ALA A 220 -3.88 -33.41 -9.81
CA ALA A 220 -2.71 -34.27 -9.71
C ALA A 220 -3.10 -35.75 -9.76
N ALA A 221 -4.20 -36.13 -9.10
CA ALA A 221 -4.75 -37.49 -9.17
C ALA A 221 -5.28 -37.89 -10.57
N ARG A 222 -5.53 -36.94 -11.47
CA ARG A 222 -5.93 -37.20 -12.86
C ARG A 222 -4.76 -37.35 -13.83
N VAL A 223 -3.55 -36.95 -13.44
CA VAL A 223 -2.33 -37.23 -14.22
C VAL A 223 -1.90 -38.67 -13.93
N LYS A 224 -2.46 -39.62 -14.68
CA LYS A 224 -1.91 -41.00 -14.71
C LYS A 224 -0.49 -40.93 -15.28
N PRO A 225 0.48 -41.69 -14.74
CA PRO A 225 1.76 -41.85 -15.41
C PRO A 225 1.50 -42.52 -16.77
N SER A 226 2.00 -41.92 -17.83
CA SER A 226 2.12 -42.57 -19.14
C SER A 226 2.98 -43.81 -18.95
N VAL A 227 2.33 -44.97 -18.90
CA VAL A 227 3.02 -46.26 -18.86
C VAL A 227 3.70 -46.43 -20.21
N GLU A 228 5.03 -46.31 -20.22
CA GLU A 228 5.89 -46.80 -21.29
C GLU A 228 5.77 -48.33 -21.34
N TYR A 229 5.31 -48.86 -22.48
CA TYR A 229 5.72 -50.13 -23.07
C TYR A 229 5.51 -50.07 -24.58
#